data_AF-A0A2G6Q7G4-F1
#
_entry.id   AF-A0A2G6Q7G4-F1
#
_cell.length_a   1.000
_cell.length_b   1.000
_cell.length_c   1.000
_cell.angle_alpha   90.00
_cell.angle_beta   90.00
_cell.angle_gamma   90.00
#
_symmetry.space_group_name_H-M   'P 1'
#
loop_
_entity.id
_entity.type
_entity.pdbx_description
1 polymer ?
#
loop_
_entity_poly.entity_id
_entity_poly.type
_entity_poly.pdbx_seq_one_letter_code
_entity_poly.pdbx_strand_id
1 'polypeptide(L)' 'MCTNTEVAEDTRICEECEGIIYQGFVIDTGYDYKYFCEEECLHKVYSPEEYRKLKNDDMAYWTQF' A
#
# COMPACT_ATOMS: atom_id res chain seq x y z
N MET A 1 -2.30 12.72 34.01
CA MET A 1 -1.64 12.84 32.70
C MET A 1 -1.98 11.57 31.95
N CYS A 2 -2.89 11.65 30.99
CA CYS A 2 -3.23 10.51 30.14
C CYS A 2 -3.04 11.01 28.72
N THR A 3 -1.88 10.74 28.14
CA THR A 3 -1.62 10.98 26.72
C THR A 3 -2.48 9.98 25.96
N ASN A 4 -3.68 10.41 25.57
CA ASN A 4 -4.41 9.80 24.46
C ASN A 4 -3.52 10.00 23.24
N THR A 5 -2.65 9.03 22.99
CA THR A 5 -2.03 8.90 21.68
C THR A 5 -3.17 8.51 20.75
N GLU A 6 -3.73 9.53 20.10
CA GLU A 6 -4.51 9.41 18.87
C GLU A 6 -3.57 8.73 17.86
N VAL A 7 -3.52 7.40 17.90
CA VAL A 7 -2.88 6.62 16.84
C VAL A 7 -3.71 6.95 15.62
N ALA A 8 -3.18 7.79 14.73
CA ALA A 8 -3.87 8.21 13.52
C ALA A 8 -4.29 6.95 12.75
N GLU A 9 -5.59 6.62 12.84
CA GLU A 9 -6.21 5.40 12.30
C GLU A 9 -6.06 5.26 10.77
N ASP A 10 -5.52 6.29 10.10
CA ASP A 10 -5.28 6.32 8.66
C ASP A 10 -3.82 6.20 8.22
N THR A 11 -2.90 5.88 9.13
CA THR A 11 -1.49 5.67 8.73
C THR A 11 -1.34 4.35 7.97
N ARG A 12 -1.11 4.41 6.65
CA ARG A 12 -0.73 3.22 5.86
C ARG A 12 0.77 3.00 5.96
N ILE A 13 1.18 1.75 6.07
CA ILE A 13 2.59 1.36 6.21
C ILE A 13 2.96 0.54 4.99
N CYS A 14 4.13 0.82 4.41
CA CYS A 14 4.65 0.05 3.29
C CYS A 14 5.01 -1.36 3.75
N GLU A 15 4.47 -2.36 3.06
CA GLU A 15 4.72 -3.77 3.34
C GLU A 15 6.20 -4.16 3.15
N GLU A 16 6.95 -3.39 2.36
CA GLU A 16 8.34 -3.72 2.01
C GLU A 16 9.38 -2.92 2.80
N CYS A 17 9.16 -1.62 3.01
CA CYS A 17 10.13 -0.76 3.70
C CYS A 17 9.69 -0.32 5.09
N GLU A 18 8.49 -0.74 5.53
CA GLU A 18 7.87 -0.37 6.81
C GLU A 18 7.75 1.15 7.03
N GLY A 19 7.90 1.94 5.96
CA GLY A 19 7.77 3.38 5.96
C GLY A 19 6.31 3.83 5.94
N ILE A 20 6.05 5.02 6.48
CA ILE A 20 4.71 5.64 6.43
C ILE A 20 4.39 6.03 4.99
N ILE A 21 3.23 5.62 4.51
CA ILE A 21 2.70 5.91 3.18
C ILE A 21 1.70 7.06 3.29
N TYR A 22 2.05 8.18 2.67
CA TYR A 22 1.13 9.28 2.40
C TYR A 22 0.52 9.19 1.01
N GLN A 23 1.24 8.55 0.08
CA GLN A 23 0.78 8.25 -1.27
C GLN A 23 1.49 7.00 -1.76
N GLY A 24 0.82 6.20 -2.58
CA GLY A 24 1.39 4.95 -3.03
C GLY A 24 0.41 4.03 -3.72
N PHE A 25 0.87 2.80 -3.92
CA PHE A 25 0.12 1.73 -4.58
C PHE A 25 -0.63 0.91 -3.55
N VAL A 26 -1.91 0.68 -3.84
CA VAL A 26 -2.80 -0.20 -3.08
C VAL A 26 -3.11 -1.40 -3.95
N ILE A 27 -2.88 -2.60 -3.41
CA ILE A 27 -3.19 -3.87 -4.04
C ILE A 27 -4.24 -4.57 -3.18
N ASP A 28 -5.43 -4.75 -3.73
CA ASP A 28 -6.45 -5.63 -3.17
C ASP A 28 -6.06 -7.08 -3.49
N THR A 29 -5.84 -7.92 -2.47
CA THR A 29 -5.54 -9.35 -2.67
C THR A 29 -6.79 -10.22 -2.57
N GLY A 30 -7.99 -9.63 -2.49
CA GLY A 30 -9.28 -10.28 -2.29
C GLY A 30 -9.58 -10.66 -0.84
N TYR A 31 -8.60 -10.54 0.06
CA TYR A 31 -8.74 -10.83 1.49
C TYR A 31 -8.24 -9.67 2.35
N ASP A 32 -7.24 -8.94 1.88
CA ASP A 32 -6.64 -7.80 2.55
C ASP A 32 -6.07 -6.81 1.51
N TYR A 33 -5.65 -5.64 1.97
CA TYR A 33 -4.99 -4.63 1.16
C TYR A 33 -3.50 -4.56 1.48
N LYS A 34 -2.67 -4.63 0.44
CA LYS A 34 -1.24 -4.36 0.54
C LYS A 34 -0.94 -2.95 0.07
N TYR A 35 -0.04 -2.29 0.79
CA TYR A 35 0.34 -0.91 0.53
C TYR A 35 1.83 -0.83 0.22
N PHE A 36 2.16 -0.09 -0.84
CA PHE A 36 3.56 0.15 -1.25
C PHE A 36 3.78 1.63 -1.50
N CYS A 37 4.85 2.20 -0.96
CA CYS A 37 5.15 3.62 -1.11
C CYS A 37 5.54 3.99 -2.55
N GLU A 38 6.33 3.13 -3.21
CA GLU A 38 6.95 3.40 -4.51
C GLU A 38 6.97 2.14 -5.39
N GLU A 39 7.17 2.33 -6.69
CA GLU A 39 7.24 1.23 -7.67
C GLU A 39 8.38 0.26 -7.34
N GLU A 40 9.50 0.75 -6.80
CA GLU A 40 10.61 -0.11 -6.38
C GLU A 40 10.19 -1.10 -5.29
N CYS A 41 9.41 -0.64 -4.30
CA CYS A 41 8.90 -1.50 -3.24
C CYS A 41 7.86 -2.48 -3.76
N LEU A 42 6.96 -2.00 -4.63
CA LEU A 42 5.99 -2.84 -5.30
C LEU A 42 6.66 -3.94 -6.14
N HIS A 43 7.69 -3.59 -6.93
CA HIS A 43 8.34 -4.51 -7.88
C HIS A 43 9.26 -5.55 -7.25
N LYS A 44 9.56 -5.43 -5.96
CA LYS A 44 10.16 -6.52 -5.19
C LYS A 44 9.18 -7.65 -4.89
N VAL A 45 7.88 -7.34 -4.83
CA VAL A 45 6.82 -8.31 -4.49
C VAL A 45 6.01 -8.71 -5.74
N TYR A 46 5.67 -7.75 -6.59
CA TYR A 46 4.87 -7.93 -7.80
C TYR A 46 5.66 -7.48 -9.03
N SER A 47 5.96 -8.41 -9.92
CA SER A 47 6.56 -8.04 -11.21
C SER A 47 5.66 -7.04 -11.96
N PRO A 48 6.22 -6.24 -12.88
CA PRO A 48 5.42 -5.32 -13.69
C PRO A 48 4.25 -5.99 -14.43
N GLU A 49 4.43 -7.24 -14.85
CA GLU A 49 3.38 -8.00 -15.51
C GLU A 49 2.25 -8.42 -14.56
N GLU A 50 2.58 -8.83 -13.33
CA GLU A 50 1.59 -9.16 -12.30
C GLU A 50 0.82 -7.92 -11.87
N TYR A 51 1.52 -6.81 -11.63
CA TYR A 51 0.87 -5.54 -11.30
C TYR A 51 -0.07 -5.08 -12.43
N ARG A 52 0.34 -5.25 -13.70
CA ARG A 52 -0.52 -4.93 -14.84
C ARG A 52 -1.78 -5.80 -14.88
N LYS A 53 -1.70 -7.09 -14.53
CA LYS A 53 -2.88 -7.97 -14.42
C LYS A 53 -3.80 -7.49 -13.32
N LEU A 54 -3.26 -7.23 -12.12
CA LEU A 54 -4.03 -6.71 -10.99
C LEU A 54 -4.72 -5.38 -11.33
N LYS A 55 -4.04 -4.49 -12.05
CA LYS A 55 -4.62 -3.22 -12.51
C LYS A 55 -5.74 -3.43 -13.53
N ASN A 56 -5.60 -4.40 -14.43
CA ASN A 56 -6.67 -4.73 -15.40
C ASN A 56 -7.89 -5.35 -14.72
N ASP A 57 -7.69 -6.02 -13.59
CA ASP A 57 -8.75 -6.65 -12.79
C ASP A 57 -9.35 -5.67 -11.75
N ASP A 58 -9.01 -4.37 -11.83
CA ASP A 58 -9.38 -3.32 -10.86
C ASP A 58 -8.97 -3.61 -9.40
N MET A 59 -8.01 -4.51 -9.22
CA MET A 59 -7.45 -4.91 -7.92
C MET A 59 -6.22 -4.09 -7.51
N ALA A 60 -5.73 -3.21 -8.38
CA ALA A 60 -4.57 -2.39 -8.09
C ALA A 60 -4.76 -0.95 -8.55
N TYR A 61 -4.51 0.00 -7.66
CA TYR A 61 -4.61 1.43 -7.95
C TYR A 61 -3.60 2.23 -7.15
N TRP A 62 -3.29 3.43 -7.63
CA TRP A 62 -2.47 4.40 -6.91
C TRP A 62 -3.36 5.43 -6.24
N THR A 63 -3.06 5.82 -5.01
CA THR A 63 -3.83 6.81 -4.23
C THR A 63 -2.93 7.69 -3.36
N GLN A 64 -3.49 8.80 -2.89
CA GLN A 64 -2.93 9.71 -1.91
C GLN A 64 -3.92 9.87 -0.75
N PHE A 65 -3.42 9.81 0.48
CA PHE A 65 -4.20 9.91 1.73
C PHE A 65 -4.18 11.33 2.30
#